data_AF-A0A450UNC5-F1
#
_entry.id   AF-A0A450UNC5-F1
#
_cell.length_a   1.000
_cell.length_b   1.000
_cell.length_c   1.000
_cell.angle_alpha   90.00
_cell.angle_beta   90.00
_cell.angle_gamma   90.00
#
_symmetry.space_group_name_H-M   'P 1'
#
loop_
_entity.id
_entity.type
_entity.pdbx_description
1 polymer ?
#
loop_
_entity_poly.entity_id
_entity_poly.type
_entity_poly.pdbx_seq_one_letter_code
_entity_poly.pdbx_strand_id
1 'polypeptide(L)'
;MDWRNPDARDGKEIALWFLAHSWNKRWFPSRCLVSMKLPTVYILASQRNGTLYIGVTSSLVRRVWEHRNGLIEGFTSKYRVHRLVYFEQYEDMSAAIAREKQLKGWHRAWKLALIEKMNPDWRDLWPELE
;
A
#
# COMPACT_ATOMS: atom_id res chain seq x y z
N MET A 1 27.60 0.06 59.05
CA MET A 1 27.85 1.47 58.73
C MET A 1 26.50 2.16 58.58
N ASP A 2 26.15 3.02 59.54
CA ASP A 2 24.89 3.73 59.68
C ASP A 2 25.11 5.22 59.36
N TRP A 3 24.30 5.83 58.49
CA TRP A 3 24.48 7.22 57.98
C TRP A 3 23.13 7.93 57.74
N ARG A 4 22.17 7.84 58.66
CA ARG A 4 21.01 8.76 58.69
C ARG A 4 21.45 10.17 59.08
N ASN A 5 21.30 11.17 58.20
CA ASN A 5 20.55 12.44 58.42
C ASN A 5 20.71 13.44 57.24
N PRO A 6 19.81 14.45 57.09
CA PRO A 6 19.27 14.92 55.81
C PRO A 6 19.52 16.44 55.65
N ASP A 7 18.82 17.06 54.70
CA ASP A 7 18.67 18.51 54.53
C ASP A 7 19.82 19.26 53.84
N ALA A 8 19.74 19.29 52.51
CA ALA A 8 19.98 20.52 51.76
C ALA A 8 18.96 20.58 50.63
N ARG A 9 17.92 21.35 50.90
CA ARG A 9 16.89 21.88 49.99
C ARG A 9 17.44 22.09 48.58
N ASP A 10 16.73 21.55 47.59
CA ASP A 10 16.36 22.36 46.43
C ASP A 10 15.07 21.83 45.80
N GLY A 11 14.04 22.66 45.89
CA GLY A 11 12.70 22.35 45.44
C GLY A 11 12.59 22.32 43.92
N LYS A 12 11.87 21.33 43.42
CA LYS A 12 10.99 21.34 42.23
C LYS A 12 10.48 19.91 41.98
N GLU A 13 9.58 19.48 42.85
CA GLU A 13 8.61 18.46 42.49
C GLU A 13 7.39 19.16 41.88
N ILE A 14 6.66 18.44 41.02
CA ILE A 14 5.31 18.71 40.48
C ILE A 14 5.08 19.94 39.60
N ALA A 15 5.37 19.78 38.30
CA ALA A 15 4.45 20.13 37.20
C ALA A 15 4.95 19.49 35.89
N LEU A 16 4.01 19.22 34.96
CA LEU A 16 4.24 18.79 33.56
C LEU A 16 4.28 17.28 33.28
N TRP A 17 3.23 16.58 33.74
CA TRP A 17 2.54 15.67 32.83
C TRP A 17 1.79 16.53 31.81
N PHE A 18 1.98 16.22 30.52
CA PHE A 18 1.57 16.94 29.29
C PHE A 18 2.66 17.82 28.62
N LEU A 19 2.96 17.43 27.37
CA LEU A 19 3.65 18.14 26.27
C LEU A 19 5.19 18.00 26.15
N ALA A 20 5.62 16.95 25.45
CA ALA A 20 6.70 16.93 24.42
C ALA A 20 6.89 15.47 23.97
N HIS A 21 6.28 14.98 22.88
CA HIS A 21 6.66 15.27 21.49
C HIS A 21 8.16 15.53 21.28
N SER A 22 8.98 14.52 21.56
CA SER A 22 10.27 14.35 20.89
C SER A 22 10.58 12.86 20.78
N TRP A 23 9.92 12.22 19.81
CA TRP A 23 10.26 10.87 19.38
C TRP A 23 11.67 10.87 18.79
N ASN A 24 12.60 10.29 19.55
CA ASN A 24 13.83 9.63 19.16
C ASN A 24 14.27 9.80 17.68
N LYS A 25 14.84 10.97 17.34
CA LYS A 25 15.55 11.20 16.08
C LYS A 25 16.94 10.56 16.16
N ARG A 26 17.01 9.24 16.12
CA ARG A 26 18.29 8.52 16.02
C ARG A 26 18.11 7.22 15.27
N TRP A 27 18.09 7.34 13.94
CA TRP A 27 18.55 6.39 12.91
C TRP A 27 17.90 6.78 11.56
N PHE A 28 18.38 7.85 10.94
CA PHE A 28 18.18 8.09 9.52
C PHE A 28 19.55 8.07 8.84
N PRO A 29 20.03 6.91 8.38
CA PRO A 29 21.12 6.92 7.41
C PRO A 29 20.54 7.46 6.10
N SER A 30 21.14 8.53 5.60
CA SER A 30 20.92 9.09 4.27
C SER A 30 21.02 7.98 3.23
N ARG A 31 19.87 7.43 2.81
CA ARG A 31 19.78 6.42 1.77
C ARG A 31 19.20 7.09 0.55
N CYS A 32 19.98 7.02 -0.53
CA CYS A 32 19.63 7.43 -1.88
C CYS A 32 18.14 7.17 -2.17
N LEU A 33 17.43 8.19 -2.64
CA LEU A 33 16.09 8.11 -3.23
C LEU A 33 16.15 7.29 -4.54
N VAL A 34 16.51 6.01 -4.45
CA VAL A 34 16.02 5.03 -5.41
C VAL A 34 14.52 5.01 -5.16
N SER A 35 13.74 5.56 -6.08
CA SER A 35 12.28 5.43 -6.10
C SER A 35 11.93 3.96 -5.82
N MET A 36 11.51 3.67 -4.59
CA MET A 36 11.28 2.30 -4.14
C MET A 36 9.99 1.81 -4.80
N LYS A 37 10.18 1.25 -5.99
CA LYS A 37 9.16 0.55 -6.76
C LYS A 37 8.77 -0.73 -6.03
N LEU A 38 7.76 -0.64 -5.18
CA LEU A 38 7.24 -1.79 -4.43
C LEU A 38 6.50 -2.75 -5.37
N PRO A 39 6.81 -4.05 -5.32
CA PRO A 39 6.02 -5.08 -5.97
C PRO A 39 4.55 -4.94 -5.62
N THR A 40 3.70 -4.86 -6.64
CA THR A 40 2.28 -4.56 -6.49
C THR A 40 1.46 -5.54 -7.31
N VAL A 41 0.50 -6.20 -6.66
CA VAL A 41 -0.57 -6.94 -7.33
C VAL A 41 -1.73 -5.99 -7.58
N TYR A 42 -2.34 -6.06 -8.76
CA TYR A 42 -3.43 -5.17 -9.13
C TYR A 42 -4.53 -5.91 -9.90
N ILE A 43 -5.75 -5.39 -9.79
CA ILE A 43 -6.91 -5.86 -10.55
C ILE A 43 -7.47 -4.68 -11.35
N LEU A 44 -7.53 -4.88 -12.66
CA LEU A 44 -8.26 -4.02 -13.58
C LEU A 44 -9.62 -4.63 -13.91
N ALA A 45 -10.63 -3.78 -14.10
CA ALA A 45 -11.95 -4.19 -14.52
C ALA A 45 -12.42 -3.40 -15.76
N SER A 46 -13.25 -4.03 -16.60
CA SER A 46 -13.97 -3.30 -17.66
C SER A 46 -15.12 -2.47 -17.10
N GLN A 47 -15.86 -3.04 -16.13
CA GLN A 47 -16.98 -2.42 -15.42
C GLN A 47 -17.25 -3.18 -14.12
N ARG A 48 -18.15 -2.67 -13.28
CA ARG A 48 -18.61 -3.40 -12.09
C ARG A 48 -19.11 -4.78 -12.49
N ASN A 49 -18.59 -5.82 -11.84
CA ASN A 49 -18.90 -7.23 -12.16
C ASN A 49 -18.58 -7.64 -13.61
N GLY A 50 -17.70 -6.92 -14.30
CA GLY A 50 -17.25 -7.22 -15.66
C GLY A 50 -16.04 -8.16 -15.72
N THR A 51 -15.32 -8.09 -16.83
CA THR A 51 -14.06 -8.81 -17.04
C THR A 51 -13.01 -8.28 -16.07
N LEU A 52 -12.28 -9.20 -15.43
CA LEU A 52 -11.19 -8.88 -14.51
C LEU A 52 -9.85 -9.28 -15.14
N TYR A 53 -8.88 -8.39 -15.05
CA TYR A 53 -7.49 -8.67 -15.35
C TYR A 53 -6.67 -8.54 -14.07
N ILE A 54 -5.84 -9.53 -13.78
CA ILE A 54 -5.00 -9.59 -12.57
C ILE A 54 -3.56 -9.64 -13.02
N GLY A 55 -2.74 -8.73 -12.48
CA GLY A 55 -1.34 -8.64 -12.81
C GLY A 55 -0.47 -8.30 -11.61
N VAL A 56 0.83 -8.44 -11.79
CA VAL A 56 1.86 -7.94 -10.86
C VAL A 56 2.81 -6.98 -11.60
N THR A 57 3.29 -5.95 -10.91
CA THR A 57 4.24 -4.97 -11.45
C THR A 57 5.05 -4.34 -10.32
N SER A 58 6.28 -3.90 -10.60
CA SER A 58 7.03 -3.02 -9.70
C SER A 58 6.68 -1.54 -9.89
N SER A 59 5.95 -1.20 -10.96
CA SER A 59 5.53 0.18 -11.25
C SER A 59 4.05 0.19 -11.62
N LEU A 60 3.19 0.40 -10.61
CA LEU A 60 1.74 0.43 -10.79
C LEU A 60 1.32 1.58 -11.71
N VAL A 61 1.80 2.81 -11.43
CA VAL A 61 1.45 4.01 -12.19
C VAL A 61 1.74 3.82 -13.68
N ARG A 62 2.96 3.43 -14.02
CA ARG A 62 3.35 3.18 -15.41
C ARG A 62 2.46 2.13 -16.08
N ARG A 63 2.18 1.02 -15.39
CA ARG A 63 1.44 -0.10 -15.98
C ARG A 63 -0.02 0.23 -16.21
N VAL A 64 -0.67 0.92 -15.27
CA VAL A 64 -2.07 1.34 -15.45
C VAL A 64 -2.18 2.42 -16.52
N TRP A 65 -1.20 3.33 -16.61
CA TRP A 65 -1.11 4.30 -17.71
C TRP A 65 -0.97 3.61 -19.08
N GLU A 66 -0.07 2.63 -19.21
CA GLU A 66 0.11 1.82 -20.43
C GLU A 66 -1.21 1.15 -20.87
N HIS A 67 -1.94 0.52 -19.92
CA HIS A 67 -3.23 -0.10 -20.21
C HIS A 67 -4.32 0.90 -20.60
N ARG A 68 -4.40 2.06 -19.93
CA ARG A 68 -5.39 3.11 -20.23
C ARG A 68 -5.19 3.73 -21.60
N ASN A 69 -3.94 3.94 -22.01
CA ASN A 69 -3.59 4.51 -23.31
C ASN A 69 -3.56 3.47 -24.44
N GLY A 70 -3.92 2.20 -24.16
CA GLY A 70 -3.94 1.14 -25.18
C GLY A 70 -2.56 0.79 -25.74
N LEU A 71 -1.48 1.15 -25.03
CA LEU A 71 -0.09 0.95 -25.49
C LEU A 71 0.35 -0.51 -25.37
N ILE A 72 -0.45 -1.34 -24.72
CA ILE A 72 -0.30 -2.80 -24.70
C ILE A 72 -1.35 -3.37 -25.65
N GLU A 73 -0.92 -3.76 -26.84
CA GLU A 73 -1.75 -4.54 -27.76
C GLU A 73 -2.17 -5.87 -27.10
N GLY A 74 -3.46 -6.22 -27.20
CA GLY A 74 -3.98 -7.49 -26.71
C GLY A 74 -5.30 -7.40 -25.95
N PHE A 75 -5.48 -8.33 -25.00
CA PHE A 75 -6.75 -8.60 -24.30
C PHE A 75 -7.34 -7.37 -23.60
N THR A 76 -6.52 -6.58 -22.90
CA THR A 76 -7.01 -5.44 -22.10
C THR A 76 -7.53 -4.29 -22.97
N SER A 77 -6.90 -4.03 -24.11
CA SER A 77 -7.36 -3.07 -25.12
C SER A 77 -8.66 -3.54 -25.80
N LYS A 78 -8.74 -4.83 -26.16
CA LYS A 78 -9.94 -5.42 -26.80
C LYS A 78 -11.19 -5.37 -25.92
N TYR A 79 -11.05 -5.57 -24.60
CA TYR A 79 -12.18 -5.64 -23.66
C TYR A 79 -12.37 -4.38 -22.80
N ARG A 80 -11.66 -3.28 -23.12
CA ARG A 80 -11.72 -2.00 -22.39
C ARG A 80 -11.47 -2.14 -20.88
N VAL A 81 -10.52 -3.00 -20.50
CA VAL A 81 -10.19 -3.29 -19.10
C VAL A 81 -9.21 -2.24 -18.60
N HIS A 82 -9.74 -1.06 -18.24
CA HIS A 82 -8.94 0.14 -17.92
C HIS A 82 -9.12 0.67 -16.49
N ARG A 83 -10.14 0.22 -15.77
CA ARG A 83 -10.45 0.74 -14.44
C ARG A 83 -9.61 0.02 -13.40
N LEU A 84 -8.79 0.75 -12.64
CA LEU A 84 -8.08 0.18 -11.51
C LEU A 84 -9.06 0.05 -10.34
N VAL A 85 -9.42 -1.16 -9.94
CA VAL A 85 -10.42 -1.39 -8.88
C VAL A 85 -9.82 -1.95 -7.61
N TYR A 86 -8.60 -2.49 -7.66
CA TYR A 86 -7.88 -3.03 -6.51
C TYR A 86 -6.37 -3.01 -6.76
N PHE A 87 -5.59 -2.76 -5.71
CA PHE A 87 -4.16 -3.06 -5.67
C PHE A 87 -3.70 -3.34 -4.25
N GLU A 88 -2.62 -4.11 -4.11
CA GLU A 88 -1.97 -4.42 -2.84
C GLU A 88 -0.44 -4.48 -3.05
N GLN A 89 0.30 -3.85 -2.14
CA GLN A 89 1.77 -3.74 -2.20
C GLN A 89 2.44 -4.76 -1.31
N TYR A 90 3.62 -5.23 -1.73
CA TYR A 90 4.43 -6.22 -1.05
C TYR A 90 5.88 -5.75 -0.91
N GLU A 91 6.57 -6.26 0.10
CA GLU A 91 8.00 -5.98 0.32
C GLU A 91 8.90 -6.72 -0.68
N ASP A 92 8.44 -7.88 -1.17
CA ASP A 92 9.19 -8.72 -2.09
C ASP A 92 8.35 -9.19 -3.29
N MET A 93 9.02 -9.36 -4.43
CA MET A 93 8.39 -9.73 -5.70
C MET A 93 7.86 -11.17 -5.68
N SER A 94 8.51 -12.08 -4.95
CA SER A 94 8.04 -13.46 -4.83
C SER A 94 6.69 -13.55 -4.10
N ALA A 95 6.50 -12.73 -3.06
CA ALA A 95 5.24 -12.64 -2.34
C ALA A 95 4.11 -12.10 -3.25
N ALA A 96 4.41 -11.05 -4.02
CA ALA A 96 3.46 -10.51 -4.98
C ALA A 96 3.09 -11.52 -6.08
N ILE A 97 4.05 -12.28 -6.61
CA ILE A 97 3.80 -13.33 -7.61
C ILE A 97 2.97 -14.47 -7.02
N ALA A 98 3.29 -14.93 -5.81
CA ALA A 98 2.54 -15.99 -5.13
C ALA A 98 1.08 -15.58 -4.93
N ARG A 99 0.87 -14.32 -4.52
CA ARG A 99 -0.45 -13.74 -4.39
C ARG A 99 -1.19 -13.63 -5.72
N GLU A 100 -0.54 -13.16 -6.78
CA GLU A 100 -1.13 -13.07 -8.11
C GLU A 100 -1.62 -14.45 -8.58
N LYS A 101 -0.82 -15.50 -8.37
CA LYS A 101 -1.20 -16.90 -8.67
C LYS A 101 -2.40 -17.34 -7.84
N GLN A 102 -2.42 -17.05 -6.54
CA GLN A 102 -3.55 -17.35 -5.66
C GLN A 102 -4.83 -16.67 -6.16
N LEU A 103 -4.77 -15.37 -6.45
CA LEU A 103 -5.91 -14.61 -6.95
C LEU A 103 -6.38 -15.16 -8.29
N LYS A 104 -5.49 -15.49 -9.24
CA LYS A 104 -5.88 -16.09 -10.53
C LYS A 104 -6.66 -17.39 -10.33
N GLY A 105 -6.24 -18.23 -9.38
CA GLY A 105 -6.89 -19.50 -9.02
C GLY A 105 -8.22 -19.39 -8.25
N TRP A 106 -8.56 -18.22 -7.71
CA TRP A 106 -9.81 -18.06 -6.94
C TRP A 106 -11.07 -18.14 -7.79
N HIS A 107 -12.15 -18.64 -7.15
CA HIS A 107 -13.49 -18.48 -7.67
C HIS A 107 -13.83 -17.00 -7.87
N ARG A 108 -14.65 -16.71 -8.88
CA ARG A 108 -15.04 -15.35 -9.23
C ARG A 108 -15.67 -14.61 -8.03
N ALA A 109 -16.56 -15.26 -7.29
CA ALA A 109 -17.22 -14.66 -6.13
C ALA A 109 -16.23 -14.13 -5.08
N TRP A 110 -15.13 -14.84 -4.83
CA TRP A 110 -14.12 -14.42 -3.86
C TRP A 110 -13.30 -13.22 -4.34
N LYS A 111 -13.03 -13.14 -5.66
CA LYS A 111 -12.41 -11.96 -6.27
C LYS A 111 -13.29 -10.72 -6.11
N LEU A 112 -14.60 -10.87 -6.36
CA LEU A 112 -15.56 -9.77 -6.19
C LEU A 112 -15.65 -9.33 -4.74
N ALA A 113 -15.77 -10.26 -3.80
CA ALA A 113 -15.80 -9.96 -2.37
C ALA A 113 -14.52 -9.25 -1.90
N LEU A 114 -13.35 -9.63 -2.42
CA LEU A 114 -12.09 -8.95 -2.13
C LEU A 114 -12.12 -7.49 -2.61
N ILE A 115 -12.54 -7.26 -3.85
CA ILE A 115 -12.65 -5.91 -4.42
C ILE A 115 -13.65 -5.09 -3.60
N GLU A 116 -14.84 -5.62 -3.34
CA GLU A 116 -15.92 -4.91 -2.65
C GLU A 116 -15.60 -4.61 -1.19
N LYS A 117 -14.78 -5.44 -0.53
CA LYS A 117 -14.29 -5.17 0.83
C LYS A 117 -13.46 -3.89 0.90
N MET A 118 -12.70 -3.56 -0.14
CA MET A 118 -11.82 -2.38 -0.17
C MET A 118 -12.41 -1.21 -0.96
N ASN A 119 -13.18 -1.51 -2.00
CA ASN A 119 -13.72 -0.57 -2.98
C ASN A 119 -15.17 -0.96 -3.32
N PRO A 120 -16.12 -0.78 -2.38
CA PRO A 120 -17.51 -1.24 -2.53
C PRO A 120 -18.23 -0.62 -3.74
N ASP A 121 -17.86 0.61 -4.09
CA ASP A 121 -18.44 1.36 -5.20
C ASP A 121 -17.72 1.13 -6.53
N TRP A 122 -16.67 0.29 -6.55
CA TRP A 122 -15.88 0.00 -7.75
C TRP A 122 -15.35 1.28 -8.42
N ARG A 123 -14.94 2.24 -7.60
CA ARG A 123 -14.34 3.51 -8.06
C ARG A 123 -13.05 3.19 -8.81
N ASP A 124 -12.75 4.01 -9.81
CA ASP A 124 -11.43 3.94 -10.42
C ASP A 124 -10.42 4.54 -9.45
N LEU A 125 -9.47 3.74 -9.00
CA LEU A 125 -8.43 4.14 -8.04
C LEU A 125 -7.26 4.85 -8.74
N TRP A 126 -7.23 4.91 -10.07
CA TRP A 126 -6.18 5.62 -10.81
C TRP A 126 -5.96 7.07 -10.33
N PRO A 127 -7.00 7.91 -10.13
CA PRO A 127 -6.81 9.29 -9.66
C PRO A 127 -6.21 9.40 -8.26
N GLU A 128 -6.23 8.32 -7.46
CA GLU A 128 -5.62 8.28 -6.12
C GLU A 128 -4.10 8.00 -6.19
N LEU A 129 -3.57 7.67 -7.36
CA LEU A 129 -2.14 7.42 -7.60
C LEU A 129 -1.37 8.66 -8.11
N GLU A 130 -2.06 9.76 -8.40
CA GLU A 130 -1.54 11.01 -8.96
C GLU A 130 -1.42 12.12 -7.90
#